data_AF-A0A511WP29-F1
#
_entry.id   AF-A0A511WP29-F1
#
_cell.length_a   1.000
_cell.length_b   1.000
_cell.length_c   1.000
_cell.angle_alpha   90.00
_cell.angle_beta   90.00
_cell.angle_gamma   90.00
#
_symmetry.space_group_name_H-M   'P 1'
#
loop_
_entity.id
_entity.type
_entity.pdbx_description
1 polymer ?
#
loop_
_entity_poly.entity_id
_entity_poly.type
_entity_poly.pdbx_seq_one_letter_code
_entity_poly.pdbx_strand_id
1 'polypeptide(L)'
;MDFMTDFTPYAGLAVLLYAMRQTKRVPNRYIPIIAVVLGVVFSYWQQGISPSATVEGLKYALLGIGTVAGVKYFLEKKEDGKKD
;
A
#
# COMPACT_ATOMS: atom_id res chain seq x y z
N MET A 1 22.60 4.62 -19.74
CA MET A 1 22.03 4.97 -18.43
C MET A 1 20.69 5.60 -18.73
N ASP A 2 19.64 4.80 -18.68
CA ASP A 2 18.29 5.28 -19.01
C ASP A 2 17.71 5.85 -17.71
N PHE A 3 17.63 7.19 -17.62
CA PHE A 3 17.29 7.92 -16.39
C PHE A 3 16.00 7.39 -15.73
N MET A 4 15.03 6.99 -16.57
CA MET A 4 13.77 6.40 -16.13
C MET A 4 13.91 4.98 -15.58
N THR A 5 14.95 4.22 -15.91
CA THR A 5 15.18 2.89 -15.31
C THR A 5 15.97 2.96 -14.02
N ASP A 6 16.82 3.98 -13.87
CA ASP A 6 17.65 4.16 -12.68
C ASP A 6 16.91 4.94 -11.58
N PHE A 7 16.23 6.05 -11.90
CA PHE A 7 15.59 6.95 -10.91
C PHE A 7 14.30 6.38 -10.30
N THR A 8 13.52 5.71 -11.13
CA THR A 8 12.23 5.05 -10.85
C THR A 8 12.29 4.18 -9.60
N PRO A 9 13.15 3.15 -9.48
CA PRO A 9 13.21 2.32 -8.28
C PRO A 9 13.57 3.11 -7.00
N TYR A 10 14.42 4.15 -7.08
CA TYR A 10 14.70 5.01 -5.92
C TYR A 10 13.49 5.85 -5.49
N ALA A 11 12.75 6.40 -6.45
CA ALA A 11 11.53 7.17 -6.17
C ALA A 11 10.43 6.28 -5.56
N GLY A 12 10.22 5.07 -6.10
CA GLY A 12 9.28 4.10 -5.54
C GLY A 12 9.65 3.70 -4.10
N LEU A 13 10.93 3.45 -3.84
CA LEU A 13 11.42 3.12 -2.51
C LEU A 13 11.27 4.29 -1.52
N ALA A 14 11.50 5.52 -1.97
CA ALA A 14 11.28 6.73 -1.16
C ALA A 14 9.80 6.91 -0.77
N VAL A 15 8.86 6.69 -1.70
CA VAL A 15 7.42 6.71 -1.41
C VAL A 15 7.04 5.63 -0.40
N LEU A 16 7.61 4.43 -0.53
CA LEU A 16 7.35 3.30 0.36
C LEU A 16 7.88 3.57 1.78
N LEU A 17 9.09 4.11 1.91
CA LEU A 17 9.67 4.56 3.18
C LEU A 17 8.84 5.68 3.81
N TYR A 18 8.40 6.66 3.02
CA TYR A 18 7.54 7.74 3.49
C TYR A 18 6.19 7.22 3.99
N ALA A 19 5.57 6.29 3.27
CA ALA A 19 4.34 5.65 3.68
C ALA A 19 4.51 4.90 5.01
N MET A 20 5.60 4.14 5.18
CA MET A 20 5.93 3.46 6.44
C MET A 20 6.15 4.42 7.62
N ARG A 21 6.73 5.61 7.35
CA ARG A 21 6.88 6.67 8.37
C ARG A 21 5.52 7.21 8.79
N GLN A 22 4.59 7.33 7.85
CA GLN A 22 3.25 7.85 8.10
C GLN A 22 2.37 6.85 8.87
N THR A 23 2.54 5.54 8.69
CA THR A 23 1.65 4.52 9.29
C THR A 23 1.57 4.58 10.82
N LYS A 24 2.60 5.04 11.53
CA LYS A 24 2.54 5.25 12.99
C LYS A 24 1.58 6.36 13.43
N ARG A 25 1.17 7.24 12.52
CA ARG A 25 0.28 8.39 12.76
C ARG A 25 -1.05 8.31 12.02
N VAL A 26 -1.29 7.27 11.22
CA VAL A 26 -2.50 7.16 10.39
C VAL A 26 -3.61 6.49 11.19
N PRO A 27 -4.75 7.16 11.43
CA PRO A 27 -5.91 6.53 12.03
C PRO A 27 -6.43 5.40 11.14
N ASN A 28 -6.87 4.29 11.73
CA ASN A 28 -7.33 3.08 11.01
C ASN A 28 -8.37 3.36 9.91
N ARG A 29 -9.18 4.42 10.04
CA ARG A 29 -10.15 4.87 9.03
C ARG A 29 -9.53 5.24 7.68
N TYR A 30 -8.28 5.70 7.67
CA TYR A 30 -7.62 6.21 6.46
C TYR A 30 -6.79 5.15 5.72
N ILE A 31 -6.53 4.00 6.36
CA ILE A 31 -5.79 2.89 5.75
C ILE A 31 -6.40 2.47 4.39
N PRO A 32 -7.74 2.30 4.24
CA PRO A 32 -8.32 1.90 2.96
C PRO A 32 -8.12 2.96 1.87
N ILE A 33 -8.28 4.23 2.23
CA ILE A 33 -8.14 5.36 1.31
C ILE A 33 -6.70 5.45 0.82
N ILE A 34 -5.73 5.34 1.74
CA ILE A 34 -4.30 5.39 1.41
C ILE A 34 -3.92 4.20 0.53
N ALA A 35 -4.43 3.00 0.81
CA ALA A 35 -4.18 1.82 -0.03
C ALA A 35 -4.69 2.01 -1.47
N VAL A 36 -5.87 2.61 -1.65
CA VAL A 36 -6.42 2.94 -2.99
C VAL A 36 -5.52 3.94 -3.72
N VAL A 37 -5.14 5.03 -3.07
CA VAL A 37 -4.26 6.04 -3.67
C VAL A 37 -2.91 5.44 -4.05
N LEU A 38 -2.29 4.66 -3.15
CA LEU A 38 -1.00 4.03 -3.41
C LEU A 38 -1.07 2.98 -4.51
N GLY A 39 -2.11 2.14 -4.54
CA GLY A 39 -2.29 1.13 -5.57
C GLY A 39 -2.44 1.73 -6.96
N VAL A 40 -3.26 2.79 -7.09
CA VAL A 40 -3.47 3.50 -8.36
C VAL A 40 -2.21 4.23 -8.82
N VAL A 41 -1.53 4.97 -7.92
CA VAL A 41 -0.28 5.67 -8.23
C VAL A 41 0.81 4.68 -8.65
N PHE A 42 0.93 3.56 -7.95
CA PHE A 42 1.91 2.52 -8.28
C PHE A 42 1.65 1.89 -9.66
N SER A 43 0.40 1.56 -9.96
CA SER A 43 0.03 0.99 -11.26
C SER A 43 0.27 1.98 -12.41
N TYR A 44 -0.04 3.26 -12.23
CA TYR A 44 0.28 4.29 -13.23
C TYR A 44 1.78 4.45 -13.45
N TRP A 45 2.58 4.30 -12.40
CA TRP A 45 4.02 4.33 -12.52
C TRP A 45 4.57 3.09 -13.24
N GLN A 46 3.98 1.92 -13.03
CA GLN A 46 4.45 0.66 -13.63
C GLN A 46 4.16 0.53 -15.13
N GLN A 47 2.99 0.98 -15.57
CA GLN A 47 2.48 0.72 -16.93
C GLN A 47 1.92 1.97 -17.64
N GLY A 48 2.10 3.14 -17.05
CA GLY A 48 1.61 4.41 -17.58
C GLY A 48 0.14 4.67 -17.24
N ILE A 49 -0.31 5.90 -17.52
CA ILE A 49 -1.68 6.32 -17.24
C ILE A 49 -2.61 5.71 -18.30
N SER A 50 -3.43 4.76 -17.86
CA SER A 50 -4.42 4.10 -18.71
C SER A 50 -5.60 3.58 -17.86
N PRO A 51 -6.79 3.37 -18.46
CA PRO A 51 -7.92 2.79 -17.74
C PRO A 51 -7.62 1.40 -17.15
N SER A 52 -6.85 0.58 -17.89
CA SER A 52 -6.38 -0.73 -17.41
C SER A 52 -5.49 -0.59 -16.18
N ALA A 53 -4.60 0.40 -16.16
CA ALA A 53 -3.76 0.67 -15.01
C ALA A 53 -4.55 1.12 -13.77
N THR A 54 -5.64 1.87 -13.94
CA THR A 54 -6.53 2.22 -12.81
C THR A 54 -7.15 0.98 -12.18
N VAL A 55 -7.67 0.07 -13.02
CA VAL A 55 -8.29 -1.19 -12.57
C VAL A 55 -7.26 -2.07 -11.85
N GLU A 56 -6.06 -2.17 -12.40
CA GLU A 56 -4.99 -2.96 -11.78
C GLU A 56 -4.50 -2.35 -10.47
N GLY A 57 -4.40 -1.02 -10.39
CA GLY A 57 -4.08 -0.32 -9.15
C GLY A 57 -5.15 -0.51 -8.07
N LEU A 58 -6.42 -0.56 -8.45
CA LEU A 58 -7.51 -0.91 -7.53
C LEU A 58 -7.42 -2.35 -7.04
N LYS A 59 -7.00 -3.31 -7.89
CA LYS A 59 -6.75 -4.69 -7.46
C LYS A 59 -5.63 -4.75 -6.42
N TYR A 60 -4.52 -4.04 -6.66
CA TYR A 60 -3.42 -3.93 -5.69
C TYR A 60 -3.87 -3.31 -4.36
N ALA A 61 -4.70 -2.27 -4.43
CA ALA A 61 -5.27 -1.64 -3.24
C ALA A 61 -6.15 -2.61 -2.43
N LEU A 62 -7.05 -3.34 -3.08
CA LEU A 62 -7.94 -4.31 -2.42
C LEU A 62 -7.16 -5.43 -1.75
N LEU A 63 -6.14 -5.98 -2.44
CA LEU A 63 -5.24 -6.98 -1.86
C LEU A 63 -4.52 -6.43 -0.63
N GLY A 64 -3.98 -5.21 -0.72
CA GLY A 64 -3.32 -4.53 0.40
C GLY A 64 -4.25 -4.32 1.60
N ILE A 65 -5.49 -3.88 1.37
CA ILE A 65 -6.51 -3.71 2.43
C ILE A 65 -6.82 -5.04 3.09
N GLY A 66 -7.03 -6.10 2.30
CA GLY A 66 -7.31 -7.45 2.80
C GLY A 66 -6.17 -7.98 3.68
N THR A 67 -4.92 -7.78 3.26
CA THR A 67 -3.74 -8.15 4.05
C THR A 67 -3.68 -7.39 5.37
N VAL A 68 -3.90 -6.07 5.37
CA VAL A 68 -3.87 -5.27 6.61
C VAL A 68 -4.99 -5.67 7.57
N ALA A 69 -6.21 -5.90 7.06
CA ALA A 69 -7.32 -6.37 7.87
C ALA A 69 -7.05 -7.77 8.46
N GLY A 70 -6.50 -8.67 7.64
CA GLY A 70 -6.13 -10.02 8.08
C GLY A 70 -5.04 -10.01 9.16
N VAL A 71 -3.99 -9.21 8.98
CA VAL A 71 -2.91 -9.04 9.97
C VAL A 71 -3.47 -8.46 11.27
N LYS A 72 -4.31 -7.43 11.18
CA LYS A 72 -4.93 -6.82 12.37
C LYS A 72 -5.76 -7.84 13.17
N TYR A 73 -6.62 -8.60 12.49
CA TYR A 73 -7.45 -9.63 13.11
C TYR A 73 -6.59 -10.75 13.74
N PHE A 74 -5.52 -11.15 13.07
CA PHE A 74 -4.60 -12.15 13.59
C PHE A 74 -3.86 -11.68 14.86
N LEU A 75 -3.47 -10.40 14.91
CA LEU A 75 -2.84 -9.80 16.09
C LEU A 75 -3.81 -9.66 17.26
N GLU A 76 -5.03 -9.16 17.02
CA GLU A 76 -6.08 -9.03 18.05
C GLU A 76 -6.43 -10.41 18.66
N LYS A 77 -6.61 -11.44 17.82
CA LYS A 77 -6.87 -12.82 18.29
C LYS A 77 -5.74 -13.38 19.17
N LYS A 78 -4.50 -12.95 18.95
CA LYS A 78 -3.32 -13.39 19.72
C LYS A 78 -3.19 -12.66 21.05
N GLU A 79 -3.70 -11.44 21.16
CA GLU A 79 -3.80 -10.69 22.41
C GLU A 79 -4.93 -11.23 23.30
N ASP A 80 -6.08 -11.59 22.71
CA ASP A 80 -7.20 -12.17 23.45
C ASP A 80 -6.86 -13.55 24.04
N GLY A 81 -6.16 -14.41 23.29
CA GLY A 81 -5.72 -15.73 23.78
C GLY A 81 -4.57 -15.69 24.80
N LYS A 82 -4.06 -14.51 25.18
CA LYS A 82 -3.00 -14.34 26.19
C LYS A 82 -3.55 -13.86 27.54
N LYS A 83 -4.86 -13.59 27.62
CA LYS A 83 -5.55 -13.16 28.85
C LYS A 83 -6.18 -14.30 29.65
N ASP A 84 -6.04 -15.55 29.20
CA ASP A 84 -6.50 -16.76 29.88
C ASP A 84 -5.34 -17.52 30.56
#